data_AF-A0AAW9KKZ1-F1
#
_entry.id   AF-A0AAW9KKZ1-F1
#
_cell.length_a   1.000
_cell.length_b   1.000
_cell.length_c   1.000
_cell.angle_alpha   90.00
_cell.angle_beta   90.00
_cell.angle_gamma   90.00
#
_symmetry.space_group_name_H-M   'P 1'
#
loop_
_entity.id
_entity.type
_entity.pdbx_description
1 polymer ?
#
loop_
_entity_poly.entity_id
_entity_poly.type
_entity_poly.pdbx_seq_one_letter_code
_entity_poly.pdbx_strand_id
1 'polypeptide(L)'
;MSVSATTFEAYLAPGETVVEGVPGSLLDSASRSEGTIGVTDRRILFVADGDEFLDVSHDSIHSIRSTPQSPLTQRGLSSLAVVGGGSLLALVALLGVFLLRPSALVPVFLALYVAGVLGAEYVRRYGVDLHWVGGASAGGRSDTDHRVFETDRLHRTIAKHADNDDLLVVALVVVALVALAGLIALTESLLVLPLSIVLLGGVGVSIVGIRRGRALKRRGIDRHDELEVSIHLSNGHVVRLRVEGDSRLDRELSGVARRTLDDGSLPDVAHV
;
A
#
# COMPACT_ATOMS: atom_id res chain seq x y z
N MET A 1 -0.97 -17.31 9.99
CA MET A 1 -1.02 -18.77 10.25
C MET A 1 -0.39 -18.98 11.61
N SER A 2 -1.06 -19.60 12.57
CA SER A 2 -0.45 -19.95 13.86
C SER A 2 0.51 -21.12 13.62
N VAL A 3 1.80 -20.94 13.95
CA VAL A 3 2.75 -22.05 13.92
C VAL A 3 2.37 -23.02 15.02
N SER A 4 2.34 -24.33 14.73
CA SER A 4 1.94 -25.33 15.72
C SER A 4 2.96 -25.37 16.85
N ALA A 5 2.48 -25.34 18.10
CA ALA A 5 3.30 -25.44 19.31
C ALA A 5 4.25 -26.65 19.31
N THR A 6 3.91 -27.69 18.52
CA THR A 6 4.69 -28.91 18.32
C THR A 6 6.13 -28.67 17.89
N THR A 7 6.45 -27.58 17.19
CA THR A 7 7.83 -27.29 16.75
C THR A 7 8.77 -27.04 17.93
N PHE A 8 8.26 -26.51 19.05
CA PHE A 8 9.08 -26.12 20.20
C PHE A 8 9.18 -27.21 21.27
N GLU A 9 8.31 -28.23 21.26
CA GLU A 9 8.20 -29.21 22.35
C GLU A 9 9.54 -29.91 22.67
N ALA A 10 10.38 -30.15 21.67
CA ALA A 10 11.70 -30.78 21.86
C ALA A 10 12.72 -29.88 22.58
N TYR A 11 12.47 -28.57 22.63
CA TYR A 11 13.41 -27.56 23.15
C TYR A 11 12.96 -26.93 24.47
N LEU A 12 11.72 -27.18 24.91
CA LEU A 12 11.17 -26.64 26.16
C LEU A 12 11.73 -27.39 27.38
N ALA A 13 12.07 -26.62 28.42
CA ALA A 13 12.39 -27.17 29.72
C ALA A 13 11.13 -27.71 30.41
N PRO A 14 11.26 -28.61 31.40
CA PRO A 14 10.10 -29.11 32.15
C PRO A 14 9.30 -27.97 32.79
N GLY A 15 8.02 -27.86 32.42
CA GLY A 15 7.10 -26.83 32.93
C GLY A 15 7.16 -25.48 32.21
N GLU A 16 8.04 -25.32 31.21
CA GLU A 16 8.09 -24.15 30.34
C GLU A 16 6.99 -24.21 29.28
N THR A 17 6.41 -23.05 28.95
CA THR A 17 5.30 -22.99 27.96
C THR A 17 5.55 -21.90 26.92
N VAL A 18 5.22 -22.21 25.66
CA VAL A 18 5.26 -21.20 24.59
C VAL A 18 4.03 -20.30 24.72
N VAL A 19 4.29 -19.01 24.92
CA VAL A 19 3.25 -17.96 24.97
C VAL A 19 2.81 -17.62 23.55
N GLU A 20 3.77 -17.42 22.65
CA GLU A 20 3.51 -17.08 21.25
C GLU A 20 4.61 -17.64 20.34
N GLY A 21 4.21 -18.18 19.18
CA GLY A 21 5.11 -18.66 18.14
C GLY A 21 4.75 -18.04 16.80
N VAL A 22 5.73 -17.42 16.15
CA VAL A 22 5.55 -16.75 14.85
C VAL A 22 6.67 -17.12 13.89
N PRO A 23 6.36 -17.22 12.58
CA PRO A 23 7.42 -17.37 11.58
C PRO A 23 8.29 -16.12 11.56
N GLY A 24 9.60 -16.32 11.35
CA GLY A 24 10.55 -15.23 11.27
C GLY A 24 11.87 -15.68 10.67
N SER A 25 12.84 -14.77 10.65
CA SER A 25 14.20 -15.11 10.23
C SER A 25 15.22 -14.50 11.14
N LEU A 26 16.26 -15.26 11.47
CA LEU A 26 17.45 -14.78 12.15
C LEU A 26 18.38 -14.12 11.13
N LEU A 27 18.78 -12.89 11.42
CA LEU A 27 19.77 -12.14 10.66
C LEU A 27 21.10 -12.23 11.40
N ASP A 28 21.99 -13.09 10.91
CA ASP A 28 23.40 -13.02 11.27
C ASP A 28 24.14 -12.14 10.25
N SER A 29 25.32 -11.68 10.61
CA SER A 29 26.17 -10.75 9.85
C SER A 29 26.46 -11.24 8.42
N ALA A 30 26.36 -12.54 8.16
CA ALA A 30 26.66 -13.17 6.87
C ALA A 30 25.51 -14.02 6.27
N SER A 31 24.46 -14.34 7.03
CA SER A 31 23.41 -15.26 6.61
C SER A 31 22.03 -14.87 7.15
N ARG A 32 21.00 -15.23 6.39
CA ARG A 32 19.60 -15.17 6.81
C ARG A 32 19.10 -16.61 6.93
N SER A 33 18.74 -17.02 8.14
CA SER A 33 18.14 -18.33 8.41
C SER A 33 16.64 -18.15 8.63
N GLU A 34 15.80 -18.85 7.85
CA GLU A 34 14.35 -18.88 8.07
C GLU A 34 14.00 -19.88 9.17
N GLY A 35 12.98 -19.56 9.96
CA GLY A 35 12.59 -20.39 11.10
C GLY A 35 11.36 -19.89 11.83
N THR A 36 11.17 -20.41 13.04
CA THR A 36 10.09 -20.00 13.95
C THR A 36 10.69 -19.37 15.19
N ILE A 37 10.19 -18.18 15.54
CA ILE A 37 10.50 -17.48 16.79
C ILE A 37 9.40 -17.82 17.80
N GLY A 38 9.79 -18.36 18.95
CA GLY A 38 8.91 -18.66 20.07
C GLY A 38 9.27 -17.79 21.27
N VAL A 39 8.29 -17.13 21.87
CA VAL A 39 8.43 -16.46 23.16
C VAL A 39 7.83 -17.38 24.22
N THR A 40 8.61 -17.71 25.22
CA THR A 40 8.16 -18.50 26.38
C THR A 40 8.02 -17.60 27.61
N ASP A 41 7.65 -18.19 28.74
CA ASP A 41 7.65 -17.50 30.03
C ASP A 41 9.07 -17.16 30.54
N ARG A 42 10.13 -17.79 29.99
CA ARG A 42 11.51 -17.70 30.53
C ARG A 42 12.55 -17.19 29.54
N ARG A 43 12.37 -17.44 28.25
CA ARG A 43 13.34 -17.19 27.19
C ARG A 43 12.68 -17.00 25.83
N ILE A 44 13.43 -16.40 24.92
CA ILE A 44 13.10 -16.31 23.51
C ILE A 44 13.86 -17.43 22.80
N LEU A 45 13.13 -18.24 22.03
CA LEU A 45 13.65 -19.34 21.23
C LEU A 45 13.55 -18.98 19.75
N PHE A 46 14.56 -19.33 18.98
CA PHE A 46 14.48 -19.36 17.53
C PHE A 46 14.94 -20.73 17.04
N VAL A 47 14.07 -21.39 16.29
CA VAL A 47 14.30 -22.70 15.69
C VAL A 47 14.33 -22.50 14.18
N ALA A 48 15.50 -22.61 13.57
CA ALA A 48 15.63 -22.57 12.11
C ALA A 48 15.19 -23.88 11.48
N ASP A 49 14.90 -23.87 10.18
CA ASP A 49 14.54 -25.08 9.43
C ASP A 49 15.72 -26.07 9.27
N GLY A 50 16.95 -25.67 9.61
CA GLY A 50 18.19 -26.42 9.37
C GLY A 50 18.96 -26.88 10.63
N ASP A 51 18.25 -27.29 11.69
CA ASP A 51 18.79 -27.67 13.01
C ASP A 51 19.54 -26.56 13.77
N GLU A 52 19.59 -25.33 13.23
CA GLU A 52 20.12 -24.17 13.93
C GLU A 52 19.13 -23.72 15.01
N PHE A 53 19.62 -23.59 16.23
CA PHE A 53 18.81 -23.24 17.39
C PHE A 53 19.47 -22.11 18.16
N LEU A 54 18.69 -21.09 18.49
CA LEU A 54 19.10 -19.97 19.30
C LEU A 54 18.20 -19.86 20.53
N ASP A 55 18.83 -19.82 21.69
CA ASP A 55 18.19 -19.64 22.99
C ASP A 55 18.70 -18.34 23.63
N VAL A 56 17.77 -17.45 23.95
CA VAL A 56 18.04 -16.18 24.61
C VAL A 56 17.21 -16.10 25.89
N SER A 57 17.85 -16.32 27.04
CA SER A 57 17.24 -16.11 28.36
C SER A 57 16.82 -14.65 28.56
N HIS A 58 15.67 -14.41 29.18
CA HIS A 58 15.21 -13.05 29.50
C HIS A 58 16.21 -12.28 30.39
N ASP A 59 16.93 -12.97 31.28
CA ASP A 59 17.94 -12.37 32.16
C ASP A 59 19.17 -11.87 31.40
N SER A 60 19.39 -12.39 30.18
CA SER A 60 20.49 -11.96 29.31
C SER A 60 20.14 -10.75 28.45
N ILE A 61 18.86 -10.37 28.38
CA ILE A 61 18.38 -9.28 27.52
C ILE A 61 18.60 -7.94 28.22
N HIS A 62 19.45 -7.10 27.63
CA HIS A 62 19.67 -5.74 28.10
C HIS A 62 18.67 -4.75 27.49
N SER A 63 18.41 -4.85 26.19
CA SER A 63 17.40 -4.01 25.53
C SER A 63 16.85 -4.65 24.27
N ILE A 64 15.59 -4.34 23.96
CA ILE A 64 14.93 -4.74 22.72
C ILE A 64 14.58 -3.47 21.95
N ARG A 65 15.00 -3.40 20.69
CA ARG A 65 14.66 -2.30 19.78
C ARG A 65 13.97 -2.85 18.54
N SER A 66 12.69 -2.53 18.38
CA SER A 66 11.93 -2.78 17.17
C SER A 66 12.11 -1.61 16.21
N THR A 67 12.60 -1.87 15.00
CA THR A 67 12.68 -0.89 13.92
C THR A 67 11.82 -1.38 12.76
N PRO A 68 10.79 -0.62 12.33
CA PRO A 68 10.03 -0.98 11.15
C PRO A 68 10.94 -0.88 9.93
N GLN A 69 11.24 -2.03 9.33
CA GLN A 69 11.90 -2.12 8.04
C GLN A 69 10.84 -2.50 7.00
N SER A 70 10.37 -1.52 6.24
CA SER A 70 9.74 -1.83 4.96
C SER A 70 10.86 -1.93 3.91
N PRO A 71 11.40 -3.12 3.57
CA PRO A 71 12.10 -3.22 2.31
C PRO A 71 11.10 -2.80 1.24
N LEU A 72 11.47 -1.83 0.40
CA LEU A 72 10.75 -1.57 -0.84
C LEU A 72 10.81 -2.88 -1.63
N THR A 73 9.75 -3.67 -1.53
CA THR A 73 9.66 -4.93 -2.28
C THR A 73 9.82 -4.60 -3.75
N GLN A 74 10.54 -5.44 -4.49
CA GLN A 74 10.82 -5.26 -5.92
C GLN A 74 9.52 -5.01 -6.73
N ARG A 75 8.37 -5.49 -6.22
CA ARG A 75 7.03 -5.23 -6.74
C ARG A 75 6.57 -3.78 -6.54
N GLY A 76 6.78 -3.19 -5.37
CA GLY A 76 6.49 -1.77 -5.12
C GLY A 76 7.30 -0.86 -6.06
N LEU A 77 8.57 -1.18 -6.30
CA LEU A 77 9.45 -0.43 -7.19
C LEU A 77 8.98 -0.49 -8.66
N SER A 78 8.43 -1.63 -9.09
CA SER A 78 7.86 -1.78 -10.44
C SER A 78 6.64 -0.87 -10.65
N SER A 79 5.78 -0.72 -9.64
CA SER A 79 4.61 0.16 -9.74
C SER A 79 5.01 1.63 -9.86
N LEU A 80 6.03 2.03 -9.11
CA LEU A 80 6.54 3.39 -9.11
C LEU A 80 7.27 3.71 -10.42
N ALA A 81 8.01 2.75 -10.97
CA ALA A 81 8.61 2.87 -12.30
C ALA A 81 7.56 3.01 -13.41
N VAL A 82 6.43 2.29 -13.33
CA VAL A 82 5.33 2.43 -14.29
C VAL A 82 4.68 3.81 -14.19
N VAL A 83 4.42 4.30 -12.97
CA VAL A 83 3.86 5.65 -12.75
C VAL A 83 4.83 6.74 -13.22
N GLY A 84 6.11 6.61 -12.86
CA GLY A 84 7.17 7.53 -13.26
C GLY A 84 7.34 7.56 -14.77
N GLY A 85 7.42 6.39 -15.41
CA GLY A 85 7.57 6.26 -16.87
C GLY A 85 6.38 6.83 -17.64
N GLY A 86 5.15 6.52 -17.21
CA GLY A 86 3.94 7.09 -17.82
C GLY A 86 3.88 8.62 -17.67
N SER A 87 4.27 9.14 -16.51
CA SER A 87 4.24 10.58 -16.24
C SER A 87 5.32 11.32 -17.03
N LEU A 88 6.51 10.73 -17.14
CA LEU A 88 7.60 11.27 -17.97
C LEU A 88 7.20 11.31 -19.45
N LEU A 89 6.59 10.23 -19.97
CA LEU A 89 6.08 10.21 -21.34
C LEU A 89 5.03 11.29 -21.58
N ALA A 90 4.10 11.48 -20.64
CA ALA A 90 3.10 12.53 -20.71
C ALA A 90 3.74 13.93 -20.72
N LEU A 91 4.74 14.17 -19.87
CA LEU A 91 5.48 15.45 -19.82
C LEU A 91 6.25 15.74 -21.11
N VAL A 92 6.91 14.74 -21.69
CA VAL A 92 7.63 14.90 -22.96
C VAL A 92 6.66 15.23 -24.10
N ALA A 93 5.51 14.56 -24.16
CA ALA A 93 4.48 14.86 -25.16
C ALA A 93 3.89 16.26 -24.98
N LEU A 94 3.59 16.66 -23.74
CA LEU A 94 3.14 18.00 -23.38
C LEU A 94 4.13 19.07 -23.86
N LEU A 95 5.41 18.89 -23.53
CA LEU A 95 6.47 19.81 -23.94
C LEU A 95 6.60 19.87 -25.47
N GLY A 96 6.47 18.73 -26.15
CA GLY A 96 6.45 18.65 -27.61
C GLY A 96 5.35 19.51 -28.22
N VAL A 97 4.13 19.48 -27.66
CA VAL A 97 3.01 20.33 -28.14
C VAL A 97 3.32 21.81 -27.94
N PHE A 98 3.90 22.19 -26.80
CA PHE A 98 4.30 23.57 -26.52
C PHE A 98 5.39 24.10 -27.47
N LEU A 99 6.35 23.24 -27.83
CA LEU A 99 7.44 23.60 -28.73
C LEU A 99 6.99 23.81 -30.19
N LEU A 100 5.85 23.22 -30.60
CA LEU A 100 5.28 23.45 -31.94
C LEU A 100 4.79 24.89 -32.12
N ARG A 101 4.15 25.47 -31.09
CA ARG A 101 3.76 26.88 -31.10
C ARG A 101 3.62 27.41 -29.67
N PRO A 102 4.51 28.30 -29.21
CA PRO A 102 4.40 28.91 -27.89
C PRO A 102 3.26 29.93 -27.88
N SER A 103 2.06 29.49 -27.49
CA SER A 103 0.87 30.34 -27.36
C SER A 103 0.16 30.04 -26.04
N ALA A 104 -0.38 31.08 -25.40
CA ALA A 104 -1.14 30.95 -24.16
C ALA A 104 -2.44 30.15 -24.32
N LEU A 105 -2.94 29.98 -25.56
CA LEU A 105 -4.15 29.20 -25.83
C LEU A 105 -3.88 27.68 -25.89
N VAL A 106 -2.65 27.27 -26.21
CA VAL A 106 -2.26 25.84 -26.28
C VAL A 106 -2.56 25.10 -24.97
N PRO A 107 -2.18 25.58 -23.76
CA PRO A 107 -2.51 24.90 -22.52
C PRO A 107 -4.02 24.82 -22.27
N VAL A 108 -4.80 25.82 -22.69
CA VAL A 108 -6.26 25.84 -22.49
C VAL A 108 -6.91 24.74 -23.32
N PHE A 109 -6.61 24.68 -24.62
CA PHE A 109 -7.13 23.64 -25.49
C PHE A 109 -6.66 22.25 -25.08
N LEU A 110 -5.40 22.11 -24.64
CA LEU A 110 -4.88 20.83 -24.18
C LEU A 110 -5.56 20.37 -22.89
N ALA A 111 -5.80 21.28 -21.94
CA ALA A 111 -6.53 20.97 -20.72
C ALA A 111 -7.97 20.54 -21.03
N LEU A 112 -8.67 21.23 -21.93
CA LEU A 112 -10.02 20.86 -22.37
C LEU A 112 -10.04 19.49 -23.06
N TYR A 113 -9.06 19.21 -23.91
CA TYR A 113 -8.91 17.91 -24.56
C TYR A 113 -8.72 16.78 -23.53
N VAL A 114 -7.74 16.92 -22.64
CA VAL A 114 -7.45 15.91 -21.61
C VAL A 114 -8.62 15.75 -20.65
N ALA A 115 -9.25 16.84 -20.20
CA ALA A 115 -10.42 16.81 -19.33
C ALA A 115 -11.63 16.15 -20.00
N GLY A 116 -11.87 16.42 -21.28
CA GLY A 116 -12.94 15.79 -22.05
C GLY A 116 -12.73 14.28 -22.19
N VAL A 117 -11.52 13.85 -22.57
CA VAL A 117 -11.20 12.41 -22.70
C VAL A 117 -11.27 11.69 -21.36
N LEU A 118 -10.61 12.22 -20.32
CA LEU A 118 -10.59 11.60 -19.00
C LEU A 118 -11.97 11.64 -18.34
N GLY A 119 -12.73 12.71 -18.53
CA GLY A 119 -14.09 12.84 -18.03
C GLY A 119 -15.03 11.83 -18.69
N ALA A 120 -14.98 11.69 -20.02
CA ALA A 120 -15.81 10.73 -20.75
C ALA A 120 -15.52 9.29 -20.29
N GLU A 121 -14.25 8.93 -20.16
CA GLU A 121 -13.85 7.61 -19.65
C GLU A 121 -14.22 7.43 -18.16
N TYR A 122 -14.14 8.49 -17.35
CA TYR A 122 -14.56 8.45 -15.96
C TYR A 122 -16.06 8.18 -15.84
N VAL A 123 -16.89 8.96 -16.54
CA VAL A 123 -18.36 8.78 -16.57
C VAL A 123 -18.72 7.39 -17.06
N ARG A 124 -18.09 6.94 -18.16
CA ARG A 124 -18.32 5.60 -18.71
C ARG A 124 -18.01 4.47 -17.72
N ARG A 125 -16.98 4.64 -16.88
CA ARG A 125 -16.55 3.60 -15.92
C ARG A 125 -17.31 3.63 -14.60
N TYR A 126 -17.69 4.81 -14.12
CA TYR A 126 -18.19 5.00 -12.76
C TYR A 126 -19.64 5.48 -12.69
N GLY A 127 -20.22 5.90 -13.82
CA GLY A 127 -21.43 6.73 -13.84
C GLY A 127 -21.16 8.11 -13.23
N VAL A 128 -22.12 9.04 -13.38
CA VAL A 128 -22.10 10.27 -12.57
C VAL A 128 -23.25 10.26 -11.59
N ASP A 129 -22.91 10.05 -10.32
CA ASP A 129 -23.80 10.32 -9.21
C ASP A 129 -23.91 11.85 -8.99
N LEU A 130 -24.69 12.53 -9.85
CA LEU A 130 -24.92 13.98 -9.81
C LEU A 130 -25.67 14.47 -8.56
N HIS A 131 -26.02 13.58 -7.63
CA HIS A 131 -26.75 13.93 -6.40
C HIS A 131 -25.98 14.93 -5.51
N TRP A 132 -24.67 15.07 -5.68
CA TRP A 132 -23.83 15.99 -4.89
C TRP A 132 -23.92 17.48 -5.31
N VAL A 133 -24.44 17.81 -6.50
CA VAL A 133 -24.51 19.21 -6.98
C VAL A 133 -25.91 19.81 -6.81
N GLY A 134 -26.93 18.98 -6.59
CA GLY A 134 -28.31 19.41 -6.39
C GLY A 134 -28.88 18.90 -5.07
N GLY A 135 -28.60 19.57 -3.95
CA GLY A 135 -29.36 19.29 -2.73
C GLY A 135 -28.70 19.65 -1.41
N ALA A 136 -28.72 20.94 -1.06
CA ALA A 136 -28.93 21.36 0.32
C ALA A 136 -30.39 21.05 0.76
N SER A 137 -30.85 19.83 0.53
CA SER A 137 -32.16 19.34 0.98
C SER A 137 -31.96 18.60 2.29
N ALA A 138 -32.17 19.38 3.36
CA ALA A 138 -32.72 19.03 4.67
C ALA A 138 -32.64 17.56 5.12
N GLY A 139 -32.01 17.37 6.28
CA GLY A 139 -31.87 16.09 6.95
C GLY A 139 -33.20 15.37 7.17
N GLY A 140 -33.37 14.26 6.46
CA GLY A 140 -34.30 13.20 6.82
C GLY A 140 -33.50 12.04 7.39
N ARG A 141 -33.55 11.89 8.72
CA ARG A 141 -33.01 10.75 9.47
C ARG A 141 -33.74 9.49 9.01
N SER A 142 -33.19 8.78 8.03
CA SER A 142 -33.72 7.50 7.58
C SER A 142 -33.08 6.39 8.40
N ASP A 143 -33.85 5.94 9.37
CA ASP A 143 -33.66 4.71 10.12
C ASP A 143 -33.85 3.53 9.13
N THR A 144 -32.77 2.88 8.72
CA THR A 144 -32.83 1.73 7.81
C THR A 144 -32.51 0.45 8.56
N ASP A 145 -33.55 -0.09 9.17
CA ASP A 145 -33.75 -1.52 9.30
C ASP A 145 -34.93 -1.88 8.39
N HIS A 146 -34.68 -2.56 7.25
CA HIS A 146 -35.56 -3.56 6.60
C HIS A 146 -35.20 -3.92 5.14
N ARG A 147 -34.76 -5.18 4.97
CA ARG A 147 -35.28 -6.24 4.08
C ARG A 147 -35.40 -6.03 2.55
N VAL A 148 -34.37 -6.50 1.84
CA VAL A 148 -34.31 -7.69 0.92
C VAL A 148 -35.35 -7.89 -0.22
N PHE A 149 -36.44 -7.14 -0.40
CA PHE A 149 -37.40 -7.42 -1.49
C PHE A 149 -37.85 -6.18 -2.27
N GLU A 150 -36.97 -5.59 -3.10
CA GLU A 150 -37.40 -4.63 -4.14
C GLU A 150 -36.40 -4.47 -5.30
N THR A 151 -35.84 -5.57 -5.84
CA THR A 151 -34.88 -5.50 -6.96
C THR A 151 -35.52 -5.12 -8.32
N ASP A 152 -36.84 -5.26 -8.46
CA ASP A 152 -37.52 -5.08 -9.77
C ASP A 152 -37.90 -3.62 -10.08
N ARG A 153 -38.12 -2.78 -9.06
CA ARG A 153 -38.31 -1.33 -9.27
C ARG A 153 -36.99 -0.60 -9.50
N LEU A 154 -35.89 -1.11 -8.96
CA LEU A 154 -34.56 -0.52 -9.12
C LEU A 154 -34.09 -0.55 -10.59
N HIS A 155 -34.43 -1.60 -11.34
CA HIS A 155 -34.09 -1.69 -12.76
C HIS A 155 -34.75 -0.60 -13.62
N ARG A 156 -35.94 -0.13 -13.26
CA ARG A 156 -36.66 0.90 -14.03
C ARG A 156 -36.12 2.31 -13.79
N THR A 157 -35.59 2.58 -12.59
CA THR A 157 -34.88 3.84 -12.29
C THR A 157 -33.45 3.86 -12.84
N ILE A 158 -32.78 2.70 -12.90
CA ILE A 158 -31.46 2.56 -13.56
C ILE A 158 -31.59 2.78 -15.07
N ALA A 159 -32.62 2.24 -15.72
CA ALA A 159 -32.83 2.41 -17.16
C ALA A 159 -33.05 3.88 -17.57
N LYS A 160 -33.59 4.71 -16.67
CA LYS A 160 -33.79 6.15 -16.91
C LYS A 160 -32.56 7.01 -16.59
N HIS A 161 -31.64 6.49 -15.77
CA HIS A 161 -30.35 7.15 -15.51
C HIS A 161 -29.32 6.86 -16.61
N ALA A 162 -29.39 5.69 -17.24
CA ALA A 162 -28.52 5.33 -18.36
C ALA A 162 -28.56 6.34 -19.52
N ASP A 163 -29.72 6.96 -19.78
CA ASP A 163 -29.91 7.89 -20.90
C ASP A 163 -29.19 9.26 -20.67
N ASN A 164 -29.07 9.69 -19.41
CA ASN A 164 -28.39 10.95 -19.07
C ASN A 164 -26.86 10.79 -19.06
N ASP A 165 -26.35 9.63 -18.63
CA ASP A 165 -24.92 9.35 -18.63
C ASP A 165 -24.37 9.31 -20.07
N ASP A 166 -25.14 8.74 -21.01
CA ASP A 166 -24.77 8.69 -22.43
C ASP A 166 -24.67 10.09 -23.05
N LEU A 167 -25.62 10.99 -22.74
CA LEU A 167 -25.58 12.39 -23.21
C LEU A 167 -24.35 13.13 -22.66
N LEU A 168 -23.98 12.89 -21.40
CA LEU A 168 -22.82 13.51 -20.77
C LEU A 168 -21.52 12.99 -21.40
N VAL A 169 -21.41 11.68 -21.64
CA VAL A 169 -20.26 11.09 -22.36
C VAL A 169 -20.13 11.70 -23.75
N VAL A 170 -21.23 11.79 -24.50
CA VAL A 170 -21.23 12.42 -25.84
C VAL A 170 -20.78 13.87 -25.76
N ALA A 171 -21.29 14.66 -24.81
CA ALA A 171 -20.89 16.06 -24.63
C ALA A 171 -19.38 16.19 -24.35
N LEU A 172 -18.82 15.35 -23.48
CA LEU A 172 -17.39 15.37 -23.16
C LEU A 172 -16.51 14.93 -24.34
N VAL A 173 -16.96 13.95 -25.13
CA VAL A 173 -16.28 13.54 -26.36
C VAL A 173 -16.30 14.68 -27.38
N VAL A 174 -17.43 15.36 -27.56
CA VAL A 174 -17.53 16.51 -28.47
C VAL A 174 -16.59 17.64 -28.02
N VAL A 175 -16.56 17.97 -26.73
CA VAL A 175 -15.63 18.98 -26.18
C VAL A 175 -14.17 18.59 -26.46
N ALA A 176 -13.80 17.32 -26.25
CA ALA A 176 -12.45 16.84 -26.56
C ALA A 176 -12.12 16.98 -28.05
N LEU A 177 -13.03 16.58 -28.95
CA LEU A 177 -12.82 16.69 -30.40
C LEU A 177 -12.68 18.14 -30.86
N VAL A 178 -13.53 19.04 -30.36
CA VAL A 178 -13.45 20.48 -30.66
C VAL A 178 -12.13 21.06 -30.15
N ALA A 179 -11.70 20.66 -28.95
CA ALA A 179 -10.44 21.14 -28.39
C ALA A 179 -9.22 20.64 -29.18
N LEU A 180 -9.24 19.39 -29.63
CA LEU A 180 -8.20 18.81 -30.49
C LEU A 180 -8.14 19.49 -31.86
N ALA A 181 -9.31 19.74 -32.48
CA ALA A 181 -9.39 20.48 -33.73
C ALA A 181 -8.85 21.91 -33.58
N GLY A 182 -9.19 22.60 -32.47
CA GLY A 182 -8.64 23.90 -32.11
C GLY A 182 -7.13 23.89 -31.94
N LEU A 183 -6.57 22.85 -31.30
CA LEU A 183 -5.12 22.64 -31.19
C LEU A 183 -4.45 22.48 -32.55
N ILE A 184 -5.00 21.65 -33.44
CA ILE A 184 -4.43 21.43 -34.78
C ILE A 184 -4.48 22.73 -35.60
N ALA A 185 -5.61 23.44 -35.56
CA ALA A 185 -5.76 24.73 -36.24
C ALA A 185 -4.79 25.79 -35.67
N LEU A 186 -4.59 25.79 -34.35
CA LEU A 186 -3.71 26.75 -33.69
C LEU A 186 -2.23 26.44 -33.94
N THR A 187 -1.79 25.19 -33.93
CA THR A 187 -0.37 24.85 -34.14
C THR A 187 0.02 24.73 -35.61
N GLU A 188 -0.97 24.65 -36.51
CA GLU A 188 -0.78 24.42 -37.95
C GLU A 188 0.02 23.13 -38.24
N SER A 189 0.00 22.17 -37.31
CA SER A 189 0.82 20.95 -37.37
C SER A 189 0.03 19.70 -37.01
N LEU A 190 0.04 18.73 -37.93
CA LEU A 190 -0.54 17.40 -37.71
C LEU A 190 0.25 16.57 -36.69
N LEU A 191 1.46 16.98 -36.31
CA LEU A 191 2.24 16.31 -35.25
C LEU A 191 1.56 16.38 -33.87
N VAL A 192 0.59 17.29 -33.69
CA VAL A 192 -0.26 17.32 -32.50
C VAL A 192 -1.00 15.99 -32.29
N LEU A 193 -1.42 15.31 -33.37
CA LEU A 193 -2.13 14.04 -33.27
C LEU A 193 -1.31 12.95 -32.56
N PRO A 194 -0.13 12.53 -33.06
CA PRO A 194 0.67 11.52 -32.38
C PRO A 194 1.13 11.98 -30.98
N LEU A 195 1.44 13.26 -30.78
CA LEU A 195 1.78 13.78 -29.44
C LEU A 195 0.62 13.66 -28.46
N SER A 196 -0.61 13.96 -28.90
CA SER A 196 -1.81 13.82 -28.07
C SER A 196 -2.08 12.37 -27.67
N ILE A 197 -1.79 11.41 -28.56
CA ILE A 197 -1.89 9.97 -28.28
C ILE A 197 -0.85 9.56 -27.24
N VAL A 198 0.41 10.00 -27.39
CA VAL A 198 1.47 9.71 -26.41
C VAL A 198 1.14 10.33 -25.05
N LEU A 199 0.60 11.55 -25.02
CA LEU A 199 0.15 12.21 -23.80
C LEU A 199 -0.90 11.39 -23.06
N LEU A 200 -1.98 11.01 -23.76
CA LEU A 200 -3.06 10.19 -23.18
C LEU A 200 -2.57 8.80 -22.77
N GLY A 201 -1.72 8.18 -23.58
CA GLY A 201 -1.09 6.90 -23.27
C GLY A 201 -0.26 6.97 -22.00
N GLY A 202 0.58 8.00 -21.86
CA GLY A 202 1.39 8.24 -20.66
C GLY A 202 0.52 8.41 -19.41
N VAL A 203 -0.51 9.26 -19.48
CA VAL A 203 -1.48 9.45 -18.38
C VAL A 203 -2.19 8.13 -18.04
N GLY A 204 -2.63 7.37 -19.05
CA GLY A 204 -3.28 6.08 -18.87
C GLY A 204 -2.39 5.07 -18.16
N VAL A 205 -1.14 4.95 -18.58
CA VAL A 205 -0.12 4.09 -17.94
C VAL A 205 0.10 4.51 -16.48
N SER A 206 0.21 5.82 -16.20
CA SER A 206 0.33 6.33 -14.83
C SER A 206 -0.86 5.96 -13.95
N ILE A 207 -2.09 6.13 -14.46
CA ILE A 207 -3.31 5.76 -13.73
C ILE A 207 -3.34 4.25 -13.45
N VAL A 208 -2.97 3.42 -14.43
CA VAL A 208 -2.86 1.97 -14.24
C VAL A 208 -1.80 1.62 -13.20
N GLY A 209 -0.64 2.28 -13.21
CA GLY A 209 0.39 2.12 -12.20
C GLY A 209 -0.11 2.44 -10.79
N ILE A 210 -0.80 3.57 -10.62
CA ILE A 210 -1.40 3.97 -9.33
C ILE A 210 -2.45 2.96 -8.88
N ARG A 211 -3.33 2.52 -9.79
CA ARG A 211 -4.36 1.52 -9.48
C ARG A 211 -3.75 0.18 -9.08
N ARG A 212 -2.72 -0.29 -9.79
CA ARG A 212 -1.99 -1.51 -9.44
C ARG A 212 -1.32 -1.38 -8.08
N GLY A 213 -0.64 -0.27 -7.79
CA GLY A 213 -0.06 -0.02 -6.47
C GLY A 213 -1.10 -0.03 -5.34
N ARG A 214 -2.27 0.59 -5.56
CA ARG A 214 -3.38 0.51 -4.58
C ARG A 214 -3.96 -0.89 -4.44
N ALA A 215 -4.09 -1.64 -5.54
CA ALA A 215 -4.61 -3.01 -5.52
C ALA A 215 -3.67 -3.96 -4.78
N LEU A 216 -2.35 -3.80 -4.97
CA LEU A 216 -1.33 -4.55 -4.24
C LEU A 216 -1.36 -4.19 -2.75
N LYS A 217 -1.49 -2.90 -2.42
CA LYS A 217 -1.68 -2.44 -1.03
C LYS A 217 -2.94 -3.04 -0.38
N ARG A 218 -4.07 -3.11 -1.10
CA ARG A 218 -5.33 -3.67 -0.58
C ARG A 218 -5.28 -5.19 -0.36
N ARG A 219 -4.46 -5.91 -1.12
CA ARG A 219 -4.32 -7.37 -0.98
C ARG A 219 -3.32 -7.77 0.10
N GLY A 220 -2.71 -6.81 0.81
CA GLY A 220 -1.60 -7.10 1.75
C GLY A 220 -0.35 -7.62 1.04
N ILE A 221 -0.30 -7.57 -0.30
CA ILE A 221 0.77 -8.18 -1.10
C ILE A 221 2.02 -7.30 -1.17
N ASP A 222 1.93 -6.01 -0.80
CA ASP A 222 3.01 -5.03 -1.06
C ASP A 222 3.70 -4.42 0.17
N ARG A 223 3.34 -4.86 1.38
CA ARG A 223 4.11 -4.57 2.59
C ARG A 223 3.84 -5.70 3.55
N HIS A 224 4.70 -6.71 3.55
CA HIS A 224 4.96 -7.37 4.81
C HIS A 224 5.74 -6.31 5.56
N ASP A 225 5.08 -5.62 6.49
CA ASP A 225 5.79 -4.71 7.38
C ASP A 225 6.74 -5.61 8.16
N GLU A 226 7.98 -5.79 7.71
CA GLU A 226 8.94 -6.58 8.47
C GLU A 226 9.41 -5.71 9.64
N LEU A 227 9.23 -6.19 10.86
CA LEU A 227 9.86 -5.60 12.04
C LEU A 227 11.23 -6.24 12.19
N GLU A 228 12.28 -5.43 12.08
CA GLU A 228 13.60 -5.84 12.54
C GLU A 228 13.67 -5.59 14.05
N VAL A 229 13.68 -6.68 14.81
CA VAL A 229 13.84 -6.67 16.26
C VAL A 229 15.30 -6.94 16.57
N SER A 230 15.99 -5.93 17.10
CA SER A 230 17.35 -6.07 17.62
C SER A 230 17.31 -6.28 19.12
N ILE A 231 17.75 -7.45 19.58
CA ILE A 231 17.88 -7.81 20.99
C ILE A 231 19.35 -7.68 21.37
N HIS A 232 19.66 -6.71 22.23
CA HIS A 232 20.99 -6.52 22.78
C HIS A 232 21.14 -7.37 24.03
N LEU A 233 22.17 -8.21 24.06
CA LEU A 233 22.46 -9.10 25.17
C LEU A 233 23.50 -8.50 26.11
N SER A 234 23.52 -8.96 27.35
CA SER A 234 24.45 -8.52 28.41
C SER A 234 25.93 -8.80 28.08
N ASN A 235 26.20 -9.76 27.21
CA ASN A 235 27.54 -10.08 26.69
C ASN A 235 27.99 -9.18 25.52
N GLY A 236 27.19 -8.19 25.12
CA GLY A 236 27.48 -7.29 24.01
C GLY A 236 27.10 -7.82 22.62
N HIS A 237 26.64 -9.07 22.50
CA HIS A 237 26.11 -9.59 21.25
C HIS A 237 24.73 -8.99 20.94
N VAL A 238 24.43 -8.85 19.64
CA VAL A 238 23.15 -8.34 19.16
C VAL A 238 22.51 -9.41 18.29
N VAL A 239 21.38 -9.94 18.76
CA VAL A 239 20.55 -10.87 17.98
C VAL A 239 19.57 -10.04 17.18
N ARG A 240 19.59 -10.19 15.85
CA ARG A 240 18.65 -9.51 14.97
C ARG A 240 17.65 -10.50 14.42
N LEU A 241 16.39 -10.28 14.73
CA LEU A 241 15.27 -11.08 14.25
C LEU A 241 14.46 -10.24 13.27
N ARG A 242 13.96 -10.87 12.21
CA ARG A 242 12.95 -10.29 11.33
C ARG A 242 11.64 -11.03 11.52
N VAL A 243 10.62 -10.26 11.85
CA VAL A 243 9.28 -10.76 12.19
C VAL A 243 8.25 -10.02 11.34
N GLU A 244 7.15 -10.67 11.00
CA GLU A 244 6.02 -10.01 10.35
C GLU A 244 5.33 -9.01 11.30
N GLY A 245 5.08 -7.79 10.84
CA GLY A 245 4.83 -6.61 11.66
C GLY A 245 3.45 -6.54 12.31
N ASP A 246 2.51 -7.36 11.83
CA ASP A 246 1.19 -7.53 12.44
C ASP A 246 1.19 -8.60 13.56
N SER A 247 2.35 -9.18 13.88
CA SER A 247 2.45 -10.18 14.94
C SER A 247 2.23 -9.56 16.33
N ARG A 248 1.50 -10.29 17.19
CA ARG A 248 1.34 -9.90 18.60
C ARG A 248 2.68 -9.97 19.35
N LEU A 249 3.67 -10.62 18.76
CA LEU A 249 5.06 -10.69 19.22
C LEU A 249 5.64 -9.33 19.63
N ASP A 250 5.41 -8.23 18.90
CA ASP A 250 5.96 -6.92 19.29
C ASP A 250 5.39 -6.44 20.63
N ARG A 251 4.11 -6.74 20.89
CA ARG A 251 3.45 -6.44 22.17
C ARG A 251 3.98 -7.32 23.30
N GLU A 252 4.17 -8.61 23.04
CA GLU A 252 4.70 -9.55 24.04
C GLU A 252 6.17 -9.24 24.36
N LEU A 253 7.02 -8.99 23.35
CA LEU A 253 8.42 -8.61 23.53
C LEU A 253 8.58 -7.27 24.27
N SER A 254 7.74 -6.28 23.93
CA SER A 254 7.69 -5.01 24.68
C SER A 254 7.24 -5.24 26.13
N GLY A 255 6.34 -6.20 26.35
CA GLY A 255 5.91 -6.62 27.69
C GLY A 255 7.03 -7.27 28.50
N VAL A 256 7.81 -8.18 27.88
CA VAL A 256 8.96 -8.84 28.49
C VAL A 256 10.02 -7.81 28.87
N ALA A 257 10.43 -6.93 27.95
CA ALA A 257 11.43 -5.90 28.22
C ALA A 257 11.03 -5.00 29.39
N ARG A 258 9.72 -4.68 29.53
CA ARG A 258 9.21 -3.88 30.64
C ARG A 258 9.26 -4.61 31.98
N ARG A 259 8.91 -5.90 32.01
CA ARG A 259 8.97 -6.71 33.26
C ARG A 259 10.40 -6.88 33.75
N THR A 260 11.36 -7.09 32.85
CA THR A 260 12.79 -7.21 33.22
C THR A 260 13.31 -5.92 33.87
N LEU A 261 12.82 -4.75 33.45
CA LEU A 261 13.18 -3.47 34.06
C LEU A 261 12.51 -3.25 35.43
N ASP A 262 11.24 -3.65 35.58
CA ASP A 262 10.49 -3.50 36.84
C ASP A 262 10.97 -4.49 37.92
N ASP A 263 11.46 -5.67 37.53
CA ASP A 263 11.96 -6.70 38.48
C ASP A 263 13.38 -6.40 39.02
N GLY A 264 13.97 -5.28 38.59
CA GLY A 264 14.63 -4.33 39.48
C GLY A 264 15.76 -4.84 40.38
N SER A 265 16.33 -6.00 40.09
CA SER A 265 17.67 -6.39 40.53
C SER A 265 18.67 -5.59 39.68
N LEU A 266 18.63 -4.26 39.79
CA LEU A 266 19.66 -3.41 39.23
C LEU A 266 20.98 -3.88 39.85
N PRO A 267 21.92 -4.46 39.08
CA PRO A 267 23.27 -4.60 39.59
C PRO A 267 23.70 -3.19 39.99
N ASP A 268 24.18 -3.05 41.22
CA ASP A 268 24.83 -1.86 41.73
C ASP A 268 26.02 -1.59 40.80
N VAL A 269 25.78 -0.83 39.71
CA VAL A 269 26.82 -0.43 38.78
C VAL A 269 27.60 0.65 39.50
N ALA A 270 28.57 0.19 40.30
CA ALA A 270 29.60 1.02 40.85
C ALA A 270 30.21 1.82 39.70
N HIS A 271 29.98 3.13 39.71
CA HIS A 271 30.66 4.07 38.84
C HIS A 271 32.17 3.88 39.03
N VAL A 272 32.84 3.41 37.97
CA VAL A 272 34.30 3.45 37.80
C VAL A 272 34.60 4.43 36.67
#